data_AF-A0A521LFZ1-F1
#
_entry.id   AF-A0A521LFZ1-F1
#
_cell.length_a   1.000
_cell.length_b   1.000
_cell.length_c   1.000
_cell.angle_alpha   90.00
_cell.angle_beta   90.00
_cell.angle_gamma   90.00
#
_symmetry.space_group_name_H-M   'P 1'
#
loop_
_entity.id
_entity.type
_entity.pdbx_description
1 polymer ?
#
loop_
_entity_poly.entity_id
_entity_poly.type
_entity_poly.pdbx_seq_one_letter_code
_entity_poly.pdbx_strand_id
1 'polypeptide(L)'
;MPALAVLNPAPARPEITRSVCRGASRHLRERGYAVVKEMTFANGRRGDIVALLPSGELWVVEVKSGVLDYRVDGKWPDYRDYCDGFLFAVAPDFPQEILPDDVGLIVADGYGGALLREPPRHPLAPARRKMLTIAFARLAAGRLAQIEDPDGLDGLAR
;
A
#
# COMPACT_ATOMS: atom_id res chain seq x y z
N MET A 1 33.91 19.06 6.31
CA MET A 1 33.65 17.73 6.92
C MET A 1 33.55 17.93 8.44
N PRO A 2 32.68 17.20 9.17
CA PRO A 2 31.85 16.06 8.74
C PRO A 2 30.34 16.38 8.80
N ALA A 3 29.44 15.82 7.99
CA ALA A 3 29.16 14.40 7.76
C ALA A 3 28.78 13.66 9.05
N LEU A 4 27.66 14.02 9.69
CA LEU A 4 27.09 13.23 10.79
C LEU A 4 25.56 13.43 10.91
N ALA A 5 24.80 13.08 9.86
CA ALA A 5 23.33 13.01 9.96
C ALA A 5 22.74 11.68 9.46
N VAL A 6 23.58 10.70 9.14
CA VAL A 6 23.13 9.38 8.65
C VAL A 6 23.49 8.32 9.69
N LEU A 7 22.82 8.27 10.84
CA LEU A 7 22.95 7.13 11.75
C LEU A 7 21.71 6.80 12.60
N ASN A 8 20.54 7.42 12.37
CA ASN A 8 19.32 6.93 13.01
C ASN A 8 18.20 6.79 11.97
N PRO A 9 17.73 5.56 11.64
CA PRO A 9 16.47 5.44 10.95
C PRO A 9 15.40 6.15 11.78
N ALA A 10 14.46 6.80 11.10
CA ALA A 10 13.32 7.43 11.77
C ALA A 10 12.70 6.42 12.74
N PRO A 11 12.34 6.80 13.98
CA PRO A 11 11.67 5.88 14.87
C PRO A 11 10.40 5.43 14.16
N ALA A 12 10.38 4.17 13.71
CA ALA A 12 9.21 3.56 13.14
C ALA A 12 8.10 3.71 14.19
N ARG A 13 6.91 4.17 13.75
CA ARG A 13 5.73 4.27 14.61
C ARG A 13 4.80 3.13 14.26
N PRO A 14 5.13 1.87 14.61
CA PRO A 14 4.44 0.69 14.11
C PRO A 14 2.95 0.66 14.48
N GLU A 15 2.59 1.27 15.61
CA GLU A 15 1.19 1.43 16.03
C GLU A 15 0.42 2.35 15.07
N ILE A 16 1.01 3.49 14.67
CA ILE A 16 0.42 4.40 13.69
C ILE A 16 0.33 3.70 12.33
N THR A 17 1.41 3.06 11.86
CA THR A 17 1.40 2.30 10.61
C THR A 17 0.27 1.27 10.59
N ARG A 18 0.13 0.48 11.65
CA ARG A 18 -0.91 -0.54 11.76
C ARG A 18 -2.31 0.09 11.80
N SER A 19 -2.47 1.19 12.53
CA SER A 19 -3.71 1.94 12.66
C SER A 19 -4.17 2.46 11.30
N VAL A 20 -3.35 3.28 10.64
CA VAL A 20 -3.63 3.86 9.31
C VAL A 20 -3.86 2.76 8.27
N CYS A 21 -3.02 1.72 8.24
CA CYS A 21 -3.17 0.60 7.32
C CYS A 21 -4.53 -0.12 7.51
N ARG A 22 -5.00 -0.28 8.76
CA ARG A 22 -6.30 -0.87 9.07
C ARG A 22 -7.43 0.01 8.56
N GLY A 23 -7.44 1.30 8.89
CA GLY A 23 -8.49 2.23 8.46
C GLY A 23 -8.58 2.39 6.96
N ALA A 24 -7.45 2.61 6.29
CA ALA A 24 -7.40 2.72 4.83
C ALA A 24 -7.93 1.45 4.15
N SER A 25 -7.52 0.27 4.64
CA SER A 25 -8.02 -1.00 4.12
C SER A 25 -9.52 -1.20 4.38
N ARG A 26 -10.08 -0.66 5.47
CA ARG A 26 -11.54 -0.71 5.73
C ARG A 26 -12.29 0.19 4.76
N HIS A 27 -11.85 1.43 4.64
CA HIS A 27 -12.42 2.41 3.74
C HIS A 27 -12.46 1.90 2.29
N LEU A 28 -11.37 1.30 1.81
CA LEU A 28 -11.33 0.72 0.46
C LEU A 28 -12.33 -0.43 0.29
N ARG A 29 -12.53 -1.28 1.30
CA ARG A 29 -13.53 -2.36 1.26
C ARG A 29 -14.96 -1.82 1.30
N GLU A 30 -15.22 -0.76 2.06
CA GLU A 30 -16.53 -0.08 2.08
C GLU A 30 -16.89 0.50 0.71
N ARG A 31 -15.89 0.87 -0.09
CA ARG A 31 -16.05 1.27 -1.51
C ARG A 31 -16.22 0.09 -2.47
N GLY A 32 -16.23 -1.15 -1.96
CA GLY A 32 -16.36 -2.37 -2.76
C GLY A 32 -15.07 -2.86 -3.40
N TYR A 33 -13.90 -2.40 -2.94
CA TYR A 33 -12.62 -2.83 -3.51
C TYR A 33 -12.08 -4.06 -2.76
N ALA A 34 -11.50 -5.00 -3.49
CA ALA A 34 -10.78 -6.12 -2.88
C ALA A 34 -9.38 -5.64 -2.46
N VAL A 35 -8.90 -6.05 -1.28
CA VAL A 35 -7.64 -5.52 -0.71
C VAL A 35 -6.71 -6.64 -0.26
N VAL A 36 -5.45 -6.57 -0.69
CA VAL A 36 -4.32 -7.33 -0.11
C VAL A 36 -3.28 -6.36 0.45
N LYS A 37 -2.56 -6.78 1.48
CA LYS A 37 -1.47 -6.01 2.08
C LYS A 37 -0.11 -6.56 1.70
N GLU A 38 0.95 -5.78 1.79
CA GLU A 38 2.34 -6.25 1.63
C GLU A 38 2.57 -7.08 0.35
N MET A 39 2.02 -6.64 -0.80
CA MET A 39 2.18 -7.35 -2.07
C MET A 39 3.48 -6.95 -2.75
N THR A 40 4.33 -7.94 -3.06
CA THR A 40 5.62 -7.70 -3.74
C THR A 40 5.45 -7.72 -5.27
N PHE A 41 6.10 -6.77 -5.94
CA PHE A 41 6.10 -6.62 -7.40
C PHE A 41 7.37 -7.21 -8.02
N ALA A 42 7.39 -7.33 -9.35
CA ALA A 42 8.49 -7.98 -10.08
C ALA A 42 9.86 -7.28 -9.92
N ASN A 43 9.89 -5.99 -9.58
CA ASN A 43 11.11 -5.25 -9.28
C ASN A 43 11.58 -5.38 -7.81
N GLY A 44 10.94 -6.23 -7.01
CA GLY A 44 11.24 -6.40 -5.58
C GLY A 44 10.69 -5.29 -4.68
N ARG A 45 9.98 -4.29 -5.23
CA ARG A 45 9.19 -3.33 -4.42
C ARG A 45 8.00 -4.02 -3.80
N ARG A 46 7.47 -3.44 -2.73
CA ARG A 46 6.31 -3.98 -2.02
C ARG A 46 5.32 -2.85 -1.76
N GLY A 47 4.08 -3.00 -2.24
CA GLY A 47 3.00 -2.08 -1.88
C GLY A 47 2.41 -2.47 -0.54
N ASP A 48 2.30 -1.51 0.38
CA ASP A 48 1.72 -1.72 1.71
C ASP A 48 0.27 -2.22 1.60
N ILE A 49 -0.52 -1.57 0.74
CA ILE A 49 -1.88 -1.96 0.40
C ILE A 49 -2.04 -1.92 -1.11
N VAL A 50 -2.55 -3.00 -1.69
CA VAL A 50 -2.97 -3.06 -3.09
C VAL A 50 -4.48 -3.31 -3.11
N ALA A 51 -5.21 -2.47 -3.83
CA ALA A 51 -6.64 -2.57 -4.01
C ALA A 51 -6.98 -2.89 -5.46
N LEU A 52 -7.85 -3.88 -5.67
CA LEU A 52 -8.44 -4.23 -6.96
C LEU A 52 -9.88 -3.71 -7.00
N LEU A 53 -10.14 -2.79 -7.91
CA LEU A 53 -11.45 -2.18 -8.12
C LEU A 53 -12.36 -3.11 -8.95
N PRO A 54 -13.70 -2.94 -8.88
CA PRO A 54 -14.64 -3.64 -9.77
C PRO A 54 -14.38 -3.40 -11.26
N SER A 55 -13.79 -2.26 -11.62
CA SER A 55 -13.36 -1.95 -12.99
C SER A 55 -12.16 -2.78 -13.48
N GLY A 56 -11.51 -3.51 -12.57
CA GLY A 56 -10.23 -4.19 -12.83
C GLY A 56 -9.02 -3.25 -12.77
N GLU A 57 -9.20 -2.00 -12.33
CA GLU A 57 -8.08 -1.10 -12.02
C GLU A 57 -7.42 -1.50 -10.69
N LEU A 58 -6.11 -1.30 -10.62
CA LEU A 58 -5.29 -1.57 -9.44
C LEU A 58 -4.83 -0.26 -8.83
N TRP A 59 -5.07 -0.08 -7.54
CA TRP A 59 -4.49 1.01 -6.77
C TRP A 59 -3.42 0.51 -5.81
N VAL A 60 -2.35 1.28 -5.67
CA VAL A 60 -1.32 1.07 -4.65
C VAL A 60 -1.41 2.21 -3.65
N VAL A 61 -1.52 1.85 -2.37
CA VAL A 61 -1.56 2.81 -1.27
C VAL A 61 -0.36 2.56 -0.38
N GLU A 62 0.48 3.57 -0.24
CA GLU A 62 1.66 3.58 0.60
C GLU A 62 1.34 4.25 1.95
N VAL A 63 1.58 3.56 3.07
CA VAL A 63 1.21 4.02 4.41
C VAL A 63 2.37 4.80 5.02
N LYS A 64 2.17 6.09 5.32
CA LYS A 64 3.19 6.91 6.00
C LYS A 64 2.81 7.16 7.45
N SER A 65 3.66 6.66 8.33
CA SER A 65 3.50 6.74 9.79
C SER A 65 3.97 8.06 10.40
N GLY A 66 4.64 8.90 9.60
CA GLY A 66 5.05 10.24 9.98
C GLY A 66 5.91 10.92 8.92
N VAL A 67 6.23 12.19 9.14
CA VAL A 67 6.98 13.03 8.17
C VAL A 67 8.35 12.44 7.80
N LEU A 68 9.04 11.84 8.76
CA LEU A 68 10.36 11.26 8.51
C LEU A 68 10.27 10.02 7.60
N ASP A 69 9.26 9.16 7.83
CA ASP A 69 8.97 7.98 7.01
C ASP A 69 8.71 8.37 5.54
N TYR A 70 7.93 9.43 5.34
CA TYR A 70 7.73 10.02 4.01
C TYR A 70 9.03 10.55 3.39
N ARG A 71 9.85 11.31 4.14
CA ARG A 71 11.07 11.94 3.62
C ARG A 71 12.15 10.95 3.21
N VAL A 72 12.23 9.78 3.85
CA VAL A 72 13.24 8.77 3.52
C VAL A 72 12.80 7.84 2.38
N ASP A 73 11.50 7.70 2.17
CA ASP A 73 10.97 6.96 1.02
C ASP A 73 10.96 7.83 -0.24
N GLY A 74 12.13 8.01 -0.84
CA GLY A 74 12.28 8.78 -2.09
C GLY A 74 11.94 8.00 -3.37
N LYS A 75 11.53 6.74 -3.26
CA LYS A 75 11.37 5.84 -4.43
C LYS A 75 9.91 5.49 -4.73
N TRP A 76 8.97 6.15 -4.06
CA TRP A 76 7.55 5.99 -4.31
C TRP A 76 7.11 6.23 -5.77
N PRO A 77 7.77 7.09 -6.60
CA PRO A 77 7.35 7.26 -7.99
C PRO A 77 7.45 5.96 -8.82
N ASP A 78 8.35 5.05 -8.44
CA ASP A 78 8.52 3.73 -9.08
C ASP A 78 7.24 2.88 -9.01
N TYR A 79 6.34 3.13 -8.05
CA TYR A 79 5.09 2.38 -7.91
C TYR A 79 4.08 2.66 -9.02
N ARG A 80 4.19 3.80 -9.73
CA ARG A 80 3.28 4.14 -10.85
C ARG A 80 3.33 3.12 -11.99
N ASP A 81 4.43 2.38 -12.14
CA ASP A 81 4.54 1.28 -13.11
C ASP A 81 3.72 0.03 -12.72
N TYR A 82 3.17 0.00 -11.50
CA TYR A 82 2.51 -1.15 -10.89
C TYR A 82 1.07 -0.87 -10.43
N CYS A 83 0.53 0.30 -10.75
CA CYS A 83 -0.87 0.66 -10.46
C CYS A 83 -1.45 1.59 -11.52
N ASP A 84 -2.77 1.65 -11.57
CA ASP A 84 -3.54 2.66 -12.31
C ASP A 84 -3.73 3.95 -11.48
N GLY A 85 -3.57 3.85 -10.16
CA GLY A 85 -3.67 4.94 -9.19
C GLY A 85 -2.75 4.72 -8.00
N PHE A 86 -1.91 5.73 -7.70
CA PHE A 86 -1.01 5.71 -6.55
C PHE A 86 -1.52 6.69 -5.49
N LEU A 87 -1.53 6.26 -4.24
CA LEU A 87 -2.02 7.03 -3.10
C LEU A 87 -1.06 6.94 -1.91
N PHE A 88 -1.05 7.99 -1.09
CA PHE A 88 -0.61 7.88 0.29
C PHE A 88 -1.80 7.62 1.21
N ALA A 89 -1.58 6.83 2.27
CA ALA A 89 -2.43 6.79 3.44
C ALA A 89 -1.68 7.33 4.66
N VAL A 90 -2.27 8.30 5.35
CA VAL A 90 -1.64 8.98 6.50
C VAL A 90 -2.62 9.12 7.67
N ALA A 91 -2.07 9.37 8.86
CA ALA A 91 -2.86 9.66 10.05
C ALA A 91 -3.50 11.06 9.98
N PRO A 92 -4.59 11.34 10.73
CA PRO A 92 -5.27 12.64 10.72
C PRO A 92 -4.39 13.84 11.09
N ASP A 93 -3.35 13.62 11.89
CA ASP A 93 -2.39 14.63 12.35
C ASP A 93 -1.17 14.80 11.42
N PHE A 94 -1.10 14.04 10.32
CA PHE A 94 -0.01 14.17 9.35
C PHE A 94 -0.14 15.49 8.57
N PRO A 95 0.94 16.28 8.40
CA PRO A 95 0.89 17.54 7.64
C PRO A 95 0.74 17.24 6.14
N GLN A 96 -0.48 17.35 5.63
CA GLN A 96 -0.84 16.93 4.27
C GLN A 96 -0.20 17.81 3.18
N GLU A 97 0.13 19.06 3.52
CA GLU A 97 0.74 20.05 2.64
C GLU A 97 2.13 19.69 2.13
N ILE A 98 2.80 18.70 2.74
CA ILE A 98 4.11 18.21 2.27
C ILE A 98 3.98 17.13 1.19
N LEU A 99 2.78 16.58 1.01
CA LEU A 99 2.54 15.52 0.04
C LEU A 99 2.40 16.13 -1.37
N PRO A 100 2.86 15.43 -2.42
CA PRO A 100 2.68 15.90 -3.79
C PRO A 100 1.21 16.04 -4.15
N ASP A 101 0.84 16.96 -5.03
CA ASP A 101 -0.56 17.11 -5.48
C ASP A 101 -0.98 16.09 -6.54
N ASP A 102 -0.01 15.44 -7.19
CA ASP A 102 -0.21 14.49 -8.29
C ASP A 102 -0.42 13.03 -7.82
N VAL A 103 -0.78 12.81 -6.57
CA VAL A 103 -1.07 11.48 -5.98
C VAL A 103 -2.39 11.49 -5.23
N GLY A 104 -3.06 10.33 -5.12
CA GLY A 104 -4.25 10.25 -4.26
C GLY A 104 -3.89 10.31 -2.77
N LEU A 105 -4.89 10.60 -1.94
CA LEU A 105 -4.71 10.76 -0.50
C LEU A 105 -5.87 10.15 0.27
N ILE A 106 -5.54 9.21 1.14
CA ILE A 106 -6.43 8.68 2.18
C ILE A 106 -5.94 9.19 3.54
N VAL A 107 -6.85 9.75 4.33
CA VAL A 107 -6.61 10.01 5.75
C VAL A 107 -7.35 8.94 6.54
N ALA A 108 -6.65 8.23 7.41
CA ALA A 108 -7.20 7.06 8.09
C ALA A 108 -6.62 6.86 9.50
N ASP A 109 -7.39 6.17 10.34
CA ASP A 109 -6.99 5.73 11.68
C ASP A 109 -7.35 4.26 11.90
N GLY A 110 -7.36 3.78 13.13
CA GLY A 110 -7.66 2.38 13.41
C GLY A 110 -9.09 1.99 13.05
N TYR A 111 -10.02 2.93 12.97
CA TYR A 111 -11.45 2.69 12.83
C TYR A 111 -11.89 2.71 11.37
N GLY A 112 -11.40 3.67 10.59
CA GLY A 112 -11.79 3.86 9.19
C GLY A 112 -10.91 4.88 8.47
N GLY A 113 -11.41 5.46 7.39
CA GLY A 113 -10.70 6.51 6.67
C GLY A 113 -11.59 7.24 5.67
N ALA A 114 -11.01 8.25 5.04
CA ALA A 114 -11.64 9.05 4.00
C ALA A 114 -10.64 9.30 2.86
N LEU A 115 -11.09 9.06 1.63
CA LEU A 115 -10.39 9.47 0.42
C LEU A 115 -10.59 10.98 0.21
N LEU A 116 -9.57 11.77 0.49
CA LEU A 116 -9.60 13.23 0.34
C LEU A 116 -9.24 13.67 -1.08
N ARG A 117 -8.41 12.88 -1.76
CA ARG A 117 -8.00 13.16 -3.14
C ARG A 117 -7.96 11.86 -3.93
N GLU A 118 -8.72 11.80 -5.02
CA GLU A 118 -8.66 10.70 -5.99
C GLU A 118 -7.28 10.71 -6.68
N PRO A 119 -6.65 9.55 -6.93
CA PRO A 119 -5.38 9.50 -7.64
C PRO A 119 -5.55 9.92 -9.10
N PRO A 120 -4.62 10.70 -9.67
CA PRO A 120 -4.60 10.96 -11.11
C PRO A 120 -4.48 9.64 -11.89
N ARG A 121 -5.33 9.47 -12.91
CA ARG A 121 -5.36 8.24 -13.71
C ARG A 121 -4.12 8.13 -14.58
N HIS A 122 -3.44 6.99 -14.47
CA HIS A 122 -2.32 6.61 -15.34
C HIS A 122 -2.45 5.11 -15.66
N PRO A 123 -3.24 4.74 -16.68
CA PRO A 123 -3.64 3.36 -16.86
C PRO A 123 -2.44 2.45 -17.18
N LEU A 124 -2.42 1.29 -16.55
CA LEU A 124 -1.46 0.23 -16.83
C LEU A 124 -1.66 -0.34 -18.23
N ALA A 125 -0.55 -0.71 -18.88
CA ALA A 125 -0.60 -1.54 -20.07
C ALA A 125 -1.37 -2.85 -19.79
N PRO A 126 -2.23 -3.34 -20.71
CA PRO A 126 -3.08 -4.50 -20.46
C PRO A 126 -2.33 -5.77 -20.00
N ALA A 127 -1.15 -6.02 -20.56
CA ALA A 127 -0.31 -7.15 -20.17
C ALA A 127 0.17 -7.04 -18.71
N ARG A 128 0.58 -5.84 -18.28
CA ARG A 128 1.01 -5.59 -16.89
C ARG A 128 -0.16 -5.74 -15.92
N ARG A 129 -1.30 -5.17 -16.26
CA ARG A 129 -2.53 -5.31 -15.47
C ARG A 129 -2.87 -6.79 -15.26
N LYS A 130 -2.91 -7.59 -16.33
CA LYS A 130 -3.16 -9.04 -16.23
C LYS A 130 -2.17 -9.74 -15.29
N MET A 131 -0.88 -9.45 -15.42
CA MET A 131 0.15 -10.04 -14.55
C MET A 131 -0.10 -9.70 -13.08
N LEU A 132 -0.37 -8.43 -12.76
CA LEU A 132 -0.59 -7.96 -11.40
C LEU A 132 -1.89 -8.51 -10.81
N THR A 133 -2.97 -8.58 -11.59
CA THR A 133 -4.23 -9.20 -11.16
C THR A 133 -4.05 -10.68 -10.81
N ILE A 134 -3.30 -11.43 -11.63
CA ILE A 134 -2.98 -12.84 -11.32
C ILE A 134 -2.16 -12.94 -10.03
N ALA A 135 -1.14 -12.09 -9.86
CA ALA A 135 -0.32 -12.08 -8.67
C ALA A 135 -1.13 -11.73 -7.41
N PHE A 136 -2.02 -10.72 -7.50
CA PHE A 136 -2.97 -10.34 -6.47
C PHE A 136 -3.86 -11.53 -6.08
N ALA A 137 -4.47 -12.20 -7.06
CA ALA A 137 -5.39 -13.31 -6.83
C ALA A 137 -4.67 -14.50 -6.17
N ARG A 138 -3.47 -14.85 -6.64
CA ARG A 138 -2.66 -15.93 -6.05
C ARG A 138 -2.26 -15.61 -4.60
N LEU A 139 -1.87 -14.37 -4.32
CA LEU A 139 -1.52 -13.93 -2.97
C LEU A 139 -2.74 -13.97 -2.03
N ALA A 140 -3.89 -13.48 -2.49
CA ALA A 140 -5.12 -13.50 -1.71
C ALA A 140 -5.58 -14.94 -1.41
N ALA A 141 -5.63 -15.80 -2.42
CA ALA A 141 -6.01 -17.20 -2.26
C ALA A 141 -5.03 -17.97 -1.37
N GLY A 142 -3.72 -17.76 -1.53
CA GLY A 142 -2.71 -18.38 -0.67
C GLY A 142 -2.85 -18.00 0.79
N ARG A 143 -3.17 -16.72 1.08
CA ARG A 143 -3.43 -16.26 2.45
C ARG A 143 -4.72 -16.80 3.03
N LEU A 144 -5.77 -16.93 2.21
CA LEU A 144 -7.01 -17.56 2.65
C LEU A 144 -6.77 -19.03 3.01
N ALA A 145 -6.06 -19.77 2.15
CA ALA A 145 -5.69 -21.16 2.42
C ALA A 145 -4.90 -21.31 3.74
N GLN A 146 -3.97 -20.39 4.03
CA GLN A 146 -3.25 -20.36 5.31
C GLN A 146 -4.13 -20.11 6.53
N ILE A 147 -5.24 -19.38 6.37
CA ILE A 147 -6.22 -19.15 7.45
C ILE A 147 -7.12 -20.37 7.61
N GLU A 148 -7.53 -21.00 6.51
CA GLU A 148 -8.41 -22.17 6.49
C GLU A 148 -7.71 -23.44 6.95
N ASP A 149 -6.42 -23.60 6.62
CA ASP A 149 -5.58 -24.75 7.01
C ASP A 149 -4.15 -24.27 7.38
N PRO A 150 -3.94 -23.83 8.63
CA PRO A 150 -2.63 -23.34 9.09
C PRO A 150 -1.52 -24.41 9.04
N ASP A 151 -1.85 -25.69 9.21
CA ASP A 151 -0.89 -26.80 9.29
C ASP A 151 -0.59 -27.42 7.91
N GLY A 152 -1.46 -27.21 6.92
CA GLY A 152 -1.35 -27.82 5.58
C GLY A 152 -0.12 -27.41 4.76
N LEU A 153 0.55 -26.30 5.11
CA LEU A 153 1.78 -25.86 4.43
C LEU A 153 3.07 -26.47 4.99
N ASP A 154 3.05 -26.99 6.22
CA ASP A 154 4.23 -27.64 6.80
C ASP A 154 4.61 -28.94 6.05
N GLY A 155 3.66 -29.51 5.30
CA GLY A 155 3.86 -30.69 4.46
C GLY A 155 4.44 -30.42 3.06
N LEU A 156 4.42 -29.17 2.57
CA LEU A 156 4.88 -28.79 1.22
C LEU A 156 6.28 -28.17 1.19
N ALA A 157 6.84 -27.84 2.37
CA ALA A 157 8.18 -27.28 2.52
C ALA A 157 9.28 -28.36 2.74
N ARG A 158 8.99 -29.63 2.48
CA ARG A 158 9.96 -30.75 2.47
C ARG A 158 10.28 -31.22 1.07
#